data_AF-A0A940WGN9-F1
#
_entry.id   AF-A0A940WGN9-F1
#
_cell.length_a   1.000
_cell.length_b   1.000
_cell.length_c   1.000
_cell.angle_alpha   90.00
_cell.angle_beta   90.00
_cell.angle_gamma   90.00
#
_symmetry.space_group_name_H-M   'P 1'
#
loop_
_entity.id
_entity.type
_entity.pdbx_description
1 polymer ?
#
loop_
_entity_poly.entity_id
_entity_poly.type
_entity_poly.pdbx_seq_one_letter_code
_entity_poly.pdbx_strand_id
1 'polypeptide(L)'
;MRLRIPQKTAAKAAGLQATMVASWEKGRSDPALRNLIAYARVVGLLVAVVNPANRQTLSSDPDTLISAIAAHRKSEGMLRGDVARRMGATGQQIHEIEQNAERLRLPTAENYANSVGLALALVFDRPRCCSCDPFWCRTDESGEHCATRSCGRCLHGCPAPDGECCEAAVPARAAS
;
A
#
# COMPACT_ATOMS: atom_id res chain seq x y z
N MET A 1 -2.95 14.68 12.30
CA MET A 1 -3.81 13.53 11.98
C MET A 1 -4.12 12.79 13.28
N ARG A 2 -5.36 12.82 13.79
CA ARG A 2 -5.74 12.05 14.98
C ARG A 2 -6.25 10.69 14.52
N LEU A 3 -5.57 9.62 14.91
CA LEU A 3 -6.05 8.27 14.69
C LEU A 3 -7.36 8.09 15.46
N ARG A 4 -8.38 7.52 14.81
CA ARG A 4 -9.68 7.24 15.45
C ARG A 4 -9.59 6.19 16.58
N ILE A 5 -8.48 5.44 16.62
CA ILE A 5 -8.26 4.32 17.55
C ILE A 5 -7.15 4.71 18.54
N PRO A 6 -7.35 4.55 19.86
CA PRO A 6 -6.27 4.75 20.84
C PRO A 6 -5.06 3.85 20.55
N GLN A 7 -3.85 4.37 20.70
CA GLN A 7 -2.59 3.65 20.39
C GLN A 7 -2.54 2.25 21.02
N LYS A 8 -2.90 2.12 22.31
CA LYS A 8 -2.89 0.82 23.02
C LYS A 8 -3.86 -0.18 22.37
N THR A 9 -5.02 0.27 21.90
CA THR A 9 -6.01 -0.53 21.20
C THR A 9 -5.49 -0.96 19.83
N ALA A 10 -4.90 -0.03 19.08
CA ALA A 10 -4.32 -0.31 17.76
C ALA A 10 -3.13 -1.30 17.87
N ALA A 11 -2.24 -1.10 18.84
CA ALA A 11 -1.12 -2.01 19.09
C ALA A 11 -1.61 -3.43 19.40
N LYS A 12 -2.60 -3.57 20.29
CA LYS A 12 -3.16 -4.89 20.63
C LYS A 12 -3.80 -5.57 19.42
N ALA A 13 -4.57 -4.83 18.62
CA ALA A 13 -5.20 -5.37 17.42
C ALA A 13 -4.17 -5.78 16.35
N ALA A 14 -3.00 -5.12 16.32
CA ALA A 14 -1.88 -5.51 15.46
C ALA A 14 -1.03 -6.68 16.03
N GLY A 15 -1.38 -7.22 17.20
CA GLY A 15 -0.59 -8.26 17.87
C GLY A 15 0.72 -7.74 18.47
N LEU A 16 0.80 -6.44 18.78
CA LEU A 16 2.01 -5.76 19.25
C LEU A 16 1.87 -5.25 20.68
N GLN A 17 3.01 -5.06 21.34
CA GLN A 17 3.06 -4.41 22.64
C GLN A 17 2.93 -2.88 22.48
N ALA A 18 2.09 -2.25 23.30
CA ALA A 18 1.89 -0.79 23.24
C ALA A 18 3.18 0.01 23.49
N THR A 19 4.06 -0.49 24.36
CA THR A 19 5.39 0.11 24.63
C THR A 19 6.30 0.09 23.42
N MET A 20 6.24 -0.98 22.61
CA MET A 20 6.99 -1.12 21.37
C MET A 20 6.53 -0.07 20.35
N VAL A 21 5.21 0.06 20.14
CA VAL A 21 4.64 1.08 19.24
C VAL A 21 4.96 2.51 19.73
N ALA A 22 4.84 2.76 21.03
CA ALA A 22 5.18 4.06 21.61
C ALA A 22 6.68 4.40 21.46
N SER A 23 7.54 3.40 21.38
CA SER A 23 8.97 3.58 21.09
C SER A 23 9.19 3.99 19.63
N TRP A 24 8.48 3.35 18.68
CA TRP A 24 8.53 3.70 17.26
C TRP A 24 8.03 5.12 16.98
N GLU A 25 6.87 5.48 17.52
CA GLU A 25 6.29 6.82 17.33
C GLU A 25 7.15 7.95 17.91
N LYS A 26 8.03 7.61 18.87
CA LYS A 26 9.02 8.55 19.44
C LYS A 26 10.39 8.46 18.78
N GLY A 27 10.54 7.68 17.71
CA GLY A 27 11.81 7.50 16.99
C GLY A 27 12.91 6.82 17.81
N ARG A 28 12.57 6.04 18.85
CA ARG A 28 13.56 5.40 19.73
C ARG A 28 13.95 3.99 19.28
N SER A 29 13.19 3.38 18.38
CA SER A 29 13.50 2.08 17.82
C SER A 29 12.86 1.90 16.45
N ASP A 30 13.49 1.03 15.64
CA ASP A 30 13.03 0.75 14.29
C ASP A 30 12.12 -0.49 14.25
N PRO A 31 10.92 -0.37 13.65
CA PRO A 31 10.05 -1.52 13.48
C PRO A 31 10.65 -2.53 12.47
N ALA A 32 10.36 -3.80 12.70
CA ALA A 32 10.37 -4.76 11.59
C ALA A 32 9.29 -4.34 10.58
N LEU A 33 9.57 -4.43 9.29
CA LEU A 33 8.65 -4.00 8.22
C LEU A 33 7.28 -4.68 8.36
N ARG A 34 7.26 -5.99 8.63
CA ARG A 34 6.03 -6.75 8.87
C ARG A 34 5.19 -6.19 10.01
N ASN A 35 5.82 -5.75 11.10
CA ASN A 35 5.10 -5.21 12.24
C ASN A 35 4.56 -3.80 11.94
N LEU A 36 5.32 -2.99 11.19
CA LEU A 36 4.83 -1.70 10.71
C LEU A 36 3.60 -1.90 9.82
N ILE A 37 3.65 -2.85 8.88
CA ILE A 37 2.52 -3.18 8.00
C ILE A 37 1.28 -3.58 8.80
N ALA A 38 1.45 -4.48 9.78
CA ALA A 38 0.35 -4.91 10.64
C ALA A 38 -0.26 -3.73 11.42
N TYR A 39 0.57 -2.87 11.99
CA TYR A 39 0.12 -1.68 12.70
C TYR A 39 -0.58 -0.67 11.77
N ALA A 40 0.01 -0.40 10.60
CA ALA A 40 -0.53 0.50 9.59
C ALA A 40 -1.94 0.08 9.17
N ARG A 41 -2.15 -1.22 8.89
CA ARG A 41 -3.45 -1.75 8.50
C ARG A 41 -4.52 -1.51 9.56
N VAL A 42 -4.19 -1.72 10.84
CA VAL A 42 -5.11 -1.48 11.96
C VAL A 42 -5.52 -0.01 12.06
N VAL A 43 -4.62 0.91 11.72
CA VAL A 43 -4.89 2.36 11.78
C VAL A 43 -5.44 2.93 10.48
N GLY A 44 -5.83 2.08 9.51
CA GLY A 44 -6.41 2.48 8.23
C GLY A 44 -5.40 2.99 7.20
N LEU A 45 -4.15 2.54 7.30
CA LEU A 45 -3.05 2.87 6.40
C LEU A 45 -2.52 1.62 5.71
N LEU A 46 -1.94 1.81 4.54
CA LEU A 46 -1.12 0.81 3.84
C LEU A 46 0.32 1.30 3.75
N VAL A 47 1.26 0.37 3.82
CA VAL A 47 2.64 0.62 3.38
C VAL A 47 2.69 0.33 1.89
N ALA A 48 3.13 1.30 1.10
CA ALA A 48 3.22 1.21 -0.34
C ALA A 48 4.63 1.52 -0.83
N VAL A 49 5.03 0.84 -1.91
CA VAL A 49 6.20 1.19 -2.71
C VAL A 49 5.74 2.17 -3.78
N VAL A 50 6.32 3.36 -3.78
CA VAL A 50 5.97 4.43 -4.70
C VAL A 50 7.20 4.88 -5.49
N ASN A 51 6.97 5.26 -6.75
CA ASN A 51 7.96 5.99 -7.53
C ASN A 51 7.73 7.50 -7.31
N PRO A 52 8.65 8.21 -6.64
CA PRO A 52 8.47 9.62 -6.33
C PRO A 52 8.51 10.53 -7.58
N ALA A 53 9.15 10.09 -8.67
CA ALA A 53 9.30 10.89 -9.88
C ALA A 53 7.95 11.09 -10.61
N ASN A 54 7.07 10.09 -10.58
CA ASN A 54 5.77 10.12 -11.26
C ASN A 54 4.58 9.86 -10.32
N ARG A 55 4.82 9.73 -9.01
CA ARG A 55 3.82 9.44 -7.96
C ARG A 55 3.04 8.14 -8.18
N GLN A 56 3.57 7.21 -8.98
CA GLN A 56 2.94 5.92 -9.23
C GLN A 56 3.16 4.99 -8.03
N THR A 57 2.09 4.30 -7.59
CA THR A 57 2.21 3.18 -6.65
C THR A 57 2.54 1.91 -7.42
N LEU A 58 3.65 1.26 -7.08
CA LEU A 58 4.09 0.01 -7.72
C LEU A 58 3.47 -1.20 -7.02
N SER A 59 3.43 -1.19 -5.69
CA SER A 59 2.70 -2.17 -4.89
C SER A 59 2.29 -1.58 -3.55
N SER A 60 1.12 -1.98 -3.06
CA SER A 60 0.67 -1.76 -1.68
C SER A 60 0.34 -3.08 -0.98
N ASP A 61 0.65 -4.20 -1.63
CA ASP A 61 0.43 -5.54 -1.12
C ASP A 61 1.65 -5.95 -0.27
N PRO A 62 1.47 -6.19 1.04
CA PRO A 62 2.54 -6.54 1.97
C PRO A 62 3.49 -7.63 1.49
N ASP A 63 2.95 -8.66 0.84
CA ASP A 63 3.70 -9.85 0.48
C ASP A 63 4.57 -9.62 -0.76
N THR A 64 4.29 -8.55 -1.51
CA THR A 64 4.98 -8.22 -2.76
C THR A 64 5.78 -6.92 -2.71
N LEU A 65 5.81 -6.18 -1.58
CA LEU A 65 6.53 -4.90 -1.50
C LEU A 65 8.01 -5.03 -1.92
N ILE A 66 8.74 -5.98 -1.33
CA ILE A 66 10.17 -6.17 -1.65
C ILE A 66 10.36 -6.71 -3.06
N SER A 67 9.49 -7.62 -3.52
CA SER A 67 9.51 -8.14 -4.88
C SER A 67 9.24 -7.05 -5.92
N ALA A 68 8.38 -6.07 -5.61
CA ALA A 68 8.10 -4.91 -6.48
C ALA A 68 9.33 -4.00 -6.60
N ILE A 69 10.04 -3.74 -5.49
CA ILE A 69 11.32 -3.00 -5.51
C ILE A 69 12.35 -3.76 -6.36
N ALA A 70 12.48 -5.07 -6.15
CA ALA A 70 13.42 -5.91 -6.90
C ALA A 70 13.08 -6.01 -8.39
N ALA A 71 11.79 -6.03 -8.75
CA ALA A 71 11.32 -6.00 -10.12
C ALA A 71 11.66 -4.67 -10.79
N HIS A 72 11.44 -3.54 -10.10
CA HIS A 72 11.81 -2.22 -10.60
C HIS A 72 13.32 -2.09 -10.81
N ARG A 73 14.13 -2.55 -9.85
CA ARG A 73 15.61 -2.61 -10.01
C ARG A 73 16.01 -3.31 -11.31
N LYS A 74 15.38 -4.46 -11.60
CA LYS A 74 15.65 -5.23 -12.82
C LYS A 74 15.18 -4.50 -14.08
N SER A 75 14.02 -3.82 -14.05
CA SER A 75 13.54 -3.06 -15.21
C SER A 75 14.44 -1.87 -15.55
N GLU A 76 15.05 -1.25 -14.54
CA GLU A 76 16.05 -0.18 -14.70
C GLU A 76 17.46 -0.71 -15.06
N GLY A 77 17.63 -2.02 -15.27
CA GLY A 77 18.91 -2.63 -15.60
C GLY A 77 19.96 -2.59 -14.49
N MET A 78 19.59 -2.23 -13.26
CA MET A 78 20.54 -2.13 -12.14
C MET A 78 20.91 -3.52 -11.62
N LEU A 79 22.21 -3.81 -11.51
CA LEU A 79 22.67 -5.06 -10.91
C LEU A 79 22.61 -4.99 -9.38
N ARG A 80 22.59 -6.16 -8.71
CA ARG A 80 22.68 -6.20 -7.24
C ARG A 80 23.95 -5.53 -6.72
N GLY A 81 25.06 -5.64 -7.46
CA GLY A 81 26.33 -4.97 -7.13
C GLY A 81 26.24 -3.44 -7.14
N ASP A 82 25.43 -2.86 -8.02
CA ASP A 82 25.24 -1.40 -8.09
C ASP A 82 24.49 -0.89 -6.88
N VAL A 83 23.40 -1.59 -6.52
CA VAL A 83 22.61 -1.30 -5.32
C VAL A 83 23.42 -1.51 -4.06
N ALA A 84 24.17 -2.60 -3.98
CA ALA A 84 25.08 -2.89 -2.88
C ALA A 84 26.06 -1.75 -2.62
N ARG A 85 26.68 -1.21 -3.69
CA ARG A 85 27.57 -0.04 -3.58
C ARG A 85 26.87 1.20 -3.03
N ARG A 86 25.64 1.49 -3.50
CA ARG A 86 24.84 2.63 -3.00
C ARG A 86 24.45 2.49 -1.54
N MET A 87 24.23 1.27 -1.07
CA MET A 87 23.84 0.97 0.30
C MET A 87 25.02 0.74 1.25
N GLY A 88 26.26 0.66 0.75
CA GLY A 88 27.41 0.22 1.55
C GLY A 88 27.30 -1.23 2.02
N ALA A 89 26.70 -2.10 1.19
CA ALA A 89 26.43 -3.51 1.46
C ALA A 89 27.16 -4.42 0.45
N THR A 90 27.00 -5.73 0.59
CA THR A 90 27.46 -6.73 -0.38
C THR A 90 26.31 -7.18 -1.30
N GLY A 91 26.64 -7.68 -2.49
CA GLY A 91 25.63 -8.26 -3.40
C GLY A 91 24.86 -9.44 -2.78
N GLN A 92 25.51 -10.18 -1.86
CA GLN A 92 24.88 -11.24 -1.09
C GLN A 92 23.84 -10.70 -0.10
N GLN A 93 24.15 -9.61 0.61
CA GLN A 93 23.18 -8.95 1.48
C GLN A 93 21.96 -8.45 0.68
N ILE A 94 22.17 -7.90 -0.53
CA ILE A 94 21.05 -7.51 -1.40
C ILE A 94 20.22 -8.73 -1.82
N HIS A 95 20.85 -9.86 -2.13
CA HIS A 95 20.14 -11.09 -2.42
C HIS A 95 19.29 -11.55 -1.22
N GLU A 96 19.84 -11.53 -0.01
CA GLU A 96 19.13 -11.91 1.22
C GLU A 96 17.94 -10.99 1.50
N ILE A 97 18.08 -9.68 1.27
CA ILE A 97 16.98 -8.70 1.34
C ILE A 97 15.86 -9.10 0.37
N GLU A 98 16.20 -9.38 -0.89
CA GLU A 98 15.24 -9.76 -1.93
C GLU A 98 14.53 -11.11 -1.65
N GLN A 99 15.12 -11.99 -0.84
CA GLN A 99 14.55 -13.30 -0.50
C GLN A 99 13.78 -13.31 0.84
N ASN A 100 14.12 -12.42 1.78
CA ASN A 100 13.62 -12.49 3.16
C ASN A 100 12.88 -11.22 3.61
N ALA A 101 11.82 -10.87 2.89
CA ALA A 101 11.00 -9.69 3.20
C ALA A 101 10.45 -9.68 4.64
N GLU A 102 10.09 -10.84 5.20
CA GLU A 102 9.46 -10.94 6.53
C GLU A 102 10.37 -10.52 7.69
N ARG A 103 11.69 -10.64 7.53
CA ARG A 103 12.69 -10.34 8.58
C ARG A 103 13.30 -8.95 8.44
N LEU A 104 12.89 -8.21 7.42
CA LEU A 104 13.51 -6.94 7.06
C LEU A 104 13.15 -5.86 8.08
N ARG A 105 14.15 -5.10 8.53
CA ARG A 105 13.96 -3.88 9.32
C ARG A 105 13.55 -2.73 8.41
N LEU A 106 12.70 -1.82 8.89
CA LEU A 106 12.23 -0.69 8.10
C LEU A 106 13.38 0.15 7.48
N PRO A 107 14.44 0.56 8.22
CA PRO A 107 15.52 1.34 7.62
C PRO A 107 16.25 0.61 6.49
N THR A 108 16.39 -0.73 6.60
CA THR A 108 16.98 -1.54 5.54
C THR A 108 16.08 -1.57 4.30
N ALA A 109 14.76 -1.69 4.50
CA ALA A 109 13.78 -1.65 3.43
C ALA A 109 13.74 -0.28 2.72
N GLU A 110 13.78 0.80 3.50
CA GLU A 110 13.82 2.18 3.00
C GLU A 110 15.11 2.45 2.23
N ASN A 111 16.26 2.09 2.78
CA ASN A 111 17.54 2.25 2.06
C ASN A 111 17.58 1.45 0.77
N TYR A 112 17.01 0.24 0.75
CA TYR A 112 16.90 -0.55 -0.47
C TYR A 112 15.99 0.12 -1.50
N ALA A 113 14.80 0.58 -1.12
CA ALA A 113 13.90 1.33 -2.01
C ALA A 113 14.57 2.60 -2.56
N ASN A 114 15.18 3.41 -1.69
CA ASN A 114 15.85 4.66 -2.06
C ASN A 114 17.01 4.42 -3.03
N SER A 115 17.78 3.34 -2.83
CA SER A 115 18.92 3.01 -3.68
C SER A 115 18.55 2.71 -5.13
N VAL A 116 17.28 2.34 -5.39
CA VAL A 116 16.73 2.09 -6.72
C VAL A 116 15.77 3.19 -7.19
N GLY A 117 15.76 4.34 -6.51
CA GLY A 117 14.93 5.50 -6.90
C GLY A 117 13.45 5.40 -6.50
N LEU A 118 13.10 4.49 -5.59
CA LEU A 118 11.75 4.34 -5.04
C LEU A 118 11.69 4.85 -3.61
N ALA A 119 10.48 4.92 -3.05
CA ALA A 119 10.26 5.21 -1.65
C ALA A 119 9.22 4.26 -1.04
N LEU A 120 9.35 4.01 0.27
CA LEU A 120 8.25 3.45 1.07
C LEU A 120 7.41 4.59 1.62
N ALA A 121 6.09 4.50 1.46
CA ALA A 121 5.15 5.52 1.90
C ALA A 121 4.01 4.89 2.69
N LEU A 122 3.54 5.61 3.71
CA LEU A 122 2.24 5.34 4.32
C LEU A 122 1.17 6.05 3.52
N VAL A 123 0.28 5.28 2.92
CA VAL A 123 -0.87 5.78 2.16
C VAL A 123 -2.15 5.40 2.88
N PHE A 124 -3.22 6.16 2.68
CA PHE A 124 -4.51 5.74 3.19
C PHE A 124 -4.95 4.47 2.46
N ASP A 125 -5.44 3.50 3.22
CA ASP A 125 -6.21 2.40 2.67
C ASP A 125 -7.55 2.98 2.20
N ARG A 126 -7.53 3.63 1.03
CA ARG A 126 -8.75 4.01 0.35
C ARG A 126 -9.23 2.74 -0.30
N PRO A 127 -10.37 2.16 0.13
CA PRO A 127 -10.99 1.12 -0.66
C PRO A 127 -11.12 1.64 -2.10
N ARG A 128 -10.92 0.76 -3.09
CA ARG A 128 -11.12 1.09 -4.51
C ARG A 128 -12.61 1.32 -4.75
N CYS A 129 -13.15 2.40 -4.24
CA CYS A 129 -14.55 2.78 -4.40
C CYS A 129 -14.63 3.52 -5.73
N CYS A 130 -15.61 3.17 -6.56
CA CYS A 130 -16.04 4.07 -7.60
C CYS A 130 -16.44 5.40 -6.95
N SER A 131 -15.75 6.48 -7.26
CA SER A 131 -16.28 7.82 -7.03
C SER A 131 -17.36 8.05 -8.08
N CYS A 132 -18.63 7.87 -7.73
CA CYS A 132 -19.72 8.45 -8.53
C CYS A 132 -19.53 9.97 -8.46
N ASP A 133 -19.06 10.62 -9.52
CA ASP A 133 -19.14 12.09 -9.58
C ASP A 133 -20.63 12.47 -9.67
N PRO A 134 -21.20 13.18 -8.68
CA PRO A 134 -22.62 13.53 -8.69
C PRO A 134 -23.00 14.44 -9.87
N PHE A 135 -22.05 15.11 -10.52
CA PHE A 135 -22.29 15.87 -11.74
C PHE A 135 -22.57 14.95 -12.95
N TRP A 136 -21.88 13.82 -13.03
CA TRP A 136 -22.04 12.82 -14.10
C TRP A 136 -23.08 11.73 -13.78
N CYS A 137 -23.45 11.60 -12.50
CA CYS A 137 -24.51 10.70 -12.03
C CYS A 137 -25.89 11.37 -11.90
N ARG A 138 -26.09 12.59 -12.43
CA ARG A 138 -27.45 13.09 -12.65
C ARG A 138 -28.10 12.20 -13.70
N THR A 139 -28.95 11.30 -13.23
CA THR A 139 -30.05 10.77 -14.05
C THR A 139 -30.76 11.98 -14.67
N ASP A 140 -30.93 11.96 -15.99
CA ASP A 140 -32.04 12.67 -16.60
C ASP A 140 -33.35 12.15 -15.99
N GLU A 141 -34.48 12.83 -16.24
CA GLU A 141 -35.78 12.49 -15.64
C GLU A 141 -36.25 11.05 -15.93
N SER A 142 -35.58 10.34 -16.85
CA SER A 142 -35.82 8.94 -17.19
C SER A 142 -35.17 7.92 -16.24
N GLY A 143 -34.08 8.26 -15.53
CA GLY A 143 -33.38 7.33 -14.64
C GLY A 143 -32.47 6.29 -15.33
N GLU A 144 -32.33 6.29 -16.66
CA GLU A 144 -31.77 5.15 -17.41
C GLU A 144 -30.25 5.22 -17.70
N HIS A 145 -29.58 6.36 -17.54
CA HIS A 145 -28.21 6.54 -18.08
C HIS A 145 -27.05 5.98 -17.25
N CYS A 146 -27.27 5.48 -16.02
CA CYS A 146 -26.18 4.91 -15.22
C CYS A 146 -25.74 3.50 -15.66
N ALA A 147 -26.53 2.80 -16.48
CA ALA A 147 -26.33 1.37 -16.76
C ALA A 147 -25.23 1.06 -17.79
N THR A 148 -24.84 2.00 -18.66
CA THR A 148 -24.02 1.66 -19.85
C THR A 148 -22.55 2.05 -19.77
N ARG A 149 -22.13 2.92 -18.84
CA ARG A 149 -20.71 3.35 -18.73
C ARG A 149 -20.14 3.49 -17.32
N SER A 150 -20.92 3.23 -16.27
CA SER A 150 -20.49 3.52 -14.90
C SER A 150 -20.73 2.31 -13.99
N CYS A 151 -19.63 1.74 -13.49
CA CYS A 151 -19.53 0.72 -12.44
C CYS A 151 -20.64 -0.34 -12.45
N GLY A 152 -20.34 -1.52 -13.00
CA GLY A 152 -21.29 -2.61 -13.27
C GLY A 152 -22.13 -3.17 -12.10
N ARG A 153 -22.05 -2.59 -10.89
CA ARG A 153 -22.92 -2.87 -9.74
C ARG A 153 -23.09 -1.65 -8.82
N CYS A 154 -23.70 -0.57 -9.30
CA CYS A 154 -24.38 0.40 -8.42
C CYS A 154 -25.88 0.07 -8.38
N LEU A 155 -26.25 -1.09 -7.81
CA LEU A 155 -27.64 -1.57 -7.76
C LEU A 155 -28.56 -0.74 -6.82
N HIS A 156 -28.02 0.24 -6.09
CA HIS A 156 -28.76 1.02 -5.09
C HIS A 156 -28.86 2.52 -5.39
N GLY A 157 -28.46 2.96 -6.59
CA GLY A 157 -28.38 4.38 -6.91
C GLY A 157 -27.18 5.06 -6.25
N CYS A 158 -26.60 6.05 -6.93
CA CYS A 158 -25.62 6.94 -6.31
C CYS A 158 -26.39 8.09 -5.61
N PRO A 159 -25.86 8.67 -4.52
CA PRO A 159 -24.60 8.31 -3.87
C PRO A 159 -24.73 7.09 -2.94
N ALA A 160 -23.66 6.30 -2.83
CA ALA A 160 -23.53 5.36 -1.72
C ALA A 160 -23.55 6.14 -0.39
N PRO A 161 -24.10 5.58 0.70
CA PRO A 161 -24.01 6.17 2.02
C PRO A 161 -22.56 6.52 2.39
N ASP A 162 -22.37 7.58 3.17
CA ASP A 162 -21.04 7.99 3.65
C ASP A 162 -20.30 6.81 4.29
N GLY A 163 -19.21 6.36 3.65
CA GLY A 163 -18.38 5.27 4.14
C GLY A 163 -18.68 3.88 3.55
N GLU A 164 -19.63 3.76 2.62
CA GLU A 164 -19.88 2.52 1.86
C GLU A 164 -19.26 2.57 0.46
N CYS A 165 -18.67 1.45 0.03
CA CYS A 165 -18.04 1.32 -1.28
C CYS A 165 -18.81 0.35 -2.16
N CYS A 166 -19.12 0.77 -3.38
CA CYS A 166 -19.65 -0.14 -4.40
C CYS A 166 -18.51 -1.05 -4.89
N GLU A 167 -18.63 -2.35 -4.63
CA GLU A 167 -17.71 -3.34 -5.19
C GLU A 167 -17.91 -3.43 -6.71
N ALA A 168 -16.89 -3.04 -7.48
CA ALA A 168 -16.88 -3.36 -8.91
C ALA A 168 -16.72 -4.88 -9.04
N ALA A 169 -17.74 -5.56 -9.58
CA ALA A 169 -17.64 -6.97 -9.90
C ALA A 169 -16.45 -7.18 -10.85
N VAL A 170 -15.50 -8.02 -10.46
CA VAL A 170 -14.47 -8.52 -11.38
C VAL A 170 -15.23 -9.28 -12.47
N PRO A 171 -15.14 -8.87 -13.76
CA PRO A 171 -15.77 -9.65 -14.81
C PRO A 171 -15.16 -11.05 -14.77
N ALA A 172 -16.02 -12.06 -14.61
CA ALA A 172 -15.60 -13.44 -14.75
C ALA A 172 -14.87 -13.55 -16.09
N ARG A 173 -13.62 -14.04 -16.07
CA ARG A 173 -12.90 -14.39 -17.30
C ARG A 173 -13.86 -15.29 -18.09
N ALA A 174 -14.24 -14.86 -19.28
CA ALA A 174 -14.90 -15.73 -20.24
C ALA A 174 -14.00 -16.96 -20.40
N ALA A 175 -14.53 -18.13 -20.03
CA ALA A 175 -13.88 -19.38 -20.34
C ALA A 175 -13.90 -19.50 -21.86
N SER A 176 -12.71 -19.44 -22.47
CA SER A 176 -12.48 -19.81 -23.86
C SER A 176 -12.65 -21.32 -24.04
#